data_AF-A0A2N0D7C8-F1
#
_entry.id   AF-A0A2N0D7C8-F1
#
_cell.length_a   1.000
_cell.length_b   1.000
_cell.length_c   1.000
_cell.angle_alpha   90.00
_cell.angle_beta   90.00
_cell.angle_gamma   90.00
#
_symmetry.space_group_name_H-M   'P 1'
#
loop_
_entity.id
_entity.type
_entity.pdbx_description
1 polymer ?
#
loop_
_entity_poly.entity_id
_entity_poly.type
_entity_poly.pdbx_seq_one_letter_code
_entity_poly.pdbx_strand_id
1 'polypeptide(L)' 'MDTYSVNAKPAQYAERLRDCRASFEPMFLEIIKEGQKRGFKPAEVAMAIADAADDMILELAAKLDTAH' A
#
# COMPACT_ATOMS: atom_id res chain seq x y z
N MET A 1 23.05 -6.68 16.00
CA MET A 1 22.96 -6.50 14.53
C MET A 1 22.62 -7.86 13.97
N ASP A 2 21.36 -8.26 14.11
CA ASP A 2 20.88 -9.52 13.54
C ASP A 2 20.14 -9.20 12.25
N THR A 3 20.60 -9.88 11.22
CA THR A 3 20.31 -9.66 9.82
C THR A 3 18.84 -9.91 9.55
N TYR A 4 18.15 -8.90 9.01
CA TYR A 4 16.91 -9.14 8.31
C TYR A 4 17.19 -10.19 7.23
N SER A 5 16.59 -11.37 7.38
CA SER A 5 16.49 -12.35 6.31
C SER A 5 15.51 -11.81 5.25
N VAL A 6 15.92 -10.76 4.54
CA VAL A 6 15.37 -10.37 3.23
C VAL A 6 16.08 -11.21 2.17
N ASN A 7 16.01 -12.53 2.29
CA ASN A 7 16.52 -13.46 1.28
C ASN A 7 15.43 -13.86 0.28
N ALA A 8 14.41 -13.01 0.09
CA ALA A 8 13.61 -13.07 -1.12
C ALA A 8 14.45 -12.44 -2.23
N LYS A 9 14.85 -13.23 -3.23
CA LYS A 9 15.50 -12.68 -4.44
C LYS A 9 14.64 -11.51 -4.95
N PRO A 10 15.22 -10.42 -5.49
CA PRO A 10 14.46 -9.24 -5.93
C PRO A 10 13.23 -9.59 -6.81
N ALA A 11 13.34 -10.66 -7.59
CA ALA A 11 12.25 -11.24 -8.37
C ALA A 11 11.05 -11.74 -7.52
N GLN A 12 11.30 -12.44 -6.41
CA GLN A 12 10.27 -12.93 -5.48
C GLN A 12 9.60 -11.79 -4.70
N TYR A 13 10.36 -10.77 -4.31
CA TYR A 13 9.77 -9.59 -3.67
C TYR A 13 8.85 -8.84 -4.64
N ALA A 14 9.30 -8.63 -5.88
CA ALA A 14 8.49 -8.01 -6.92
C ALA A 14 7.23 -8.83 -7.27
N GLU A 15 7.33 -10.16 -7.28
CA GLU A 15 6.19 -11.07 -7.46
C GLU A 15 5.15 -10.91 -6.34
N ARG A 16 5.59 -10.94 -5.07
CA ARG A 16 4.70 -10.71 -3.94
C ARG A 16 4.00 -9.35 -3.98
N LEU A 17 4.69 -8.30 -4.42
CA LEU A 17 4.07 -6.98 -4.59
C LEU A 17 3.01 -6.98 -5.70
N ARG A 18 3.26 -7.71 -6.81
CA ARG A 18 2.25 -7.86 -7.87
C ARG A 18 1.03 -8.63 -7.39
N ASP A 19 1.22 -9.74 -6.68
CA ASP A 19 0.13 -10.54 -6.13
C ASP A 19 -0.70 -9.75 -5.11
N CYS A 20 -0.01 -8.98 -4.26
CA CYS A 20 -0.66 -8.05 -3.35
C CYS A 20 -1.51 -7.04 -4.12
N ARG A 21 -0.95 -6.35 -5.12
CA ARG A 21 -1.70 -5.39 -5.93
C ARG A 21 -2.92 -6.03 -6.60
N ALA A 22 -2.77 -7.19 -7.21
CA ALA A 22 -3.85 -7.90 -7.88
C ALA A 22 -4.97 -8.29 -6.90
N SER A 23 -4.63 -8.66 -5.67
CA SER A 23 -5.61 -9.03 -4.64
C SER A 23 -6.39 -7.83 -4.11
N PHE A 24 -5.76 -6.65 -4.06
CA PHE A 24 -6.37 -5.43 -3.51
C PHE A 24 -7.04 -4.54 -4.56
N GLU A 25 -6.70 -4.69 -5.84
CA GLU A 25 -7.28 -3.89 -6.92
C GLU A 25 -8.83 -3.95 -6.98
N PRO A 26 -9.49 -5.11 -6.82
CA PRO A 26 -10.96 -5.15 -6.77
C PRO A 26 -11.53 -4.36 -5.59
N MET A 27 -10.90 -4.46 -4.40
CA MET A 27 -11.33 -3.71 -3.21
C MET A 27 -11.12 -2.21 -3.39
N PHE A 28 -10.00 -1.81 -3.99
CA PHE A 28 -9.72 -0.42 -4.32
C PHE A 28 -10.80 0.15 -5.24
N LEU A 29 -11.20 -0.59 -6.30
CA LEU A 29 -12.26 -0.16 -7.21
C LEU A 29 -13.62 -0.01 -6.52
N GLU A 30 -13.95 -0.86 -5.55
CA GLU A 30 -15.16 -0.69 -4.75
C GLU A 30 -15.11 0.56 -3.87
N ILE A 31 -13.96 0.89 -3.27
CA ILE A 31 -13.79 2.15 -2.53
C ILE A 31 -13.97 3.36 -3.44
N ILE A 32 -13.43 3.31 -4.66
CA ILE A 32 -13.63 4.37 -5.67
C ILE A 32 -15.13 4.55 -5.98
N LYS A 33 -15.87 3.45 -6.21
CA LYS A 33 -17.32 3.50 -6.45
C LYS A 33 -18.08 4.11 -5.26
N GLU A 34 -17.71 3.76 -4.04
CA GLU A 34 -18.31 4.34 -2.83
C GLU A 34 -18.02 5.84 -2.71
N GLY A 35 -16.80 6.27 -3.06
CA GLY A 35 -16.47 7.69 -3.13
C GLY A 35 -17.29 8.44 -4.18
N GLN A 36 -17.55 7.82 -5.34
CA GLN A 36 -18.43 8.39 -6.36
C GLN A 36 -19.87 8.54 -5.88
N LYS A 37 -20.41 7.57 -5.14
CA LYS A 37 -21.74 7.67 -4.52
C LYS A 37 -21.86 8.85 -3.53
N ARG A 38 -20.72 9.27 -2.96
CA ARG A 38 -20.61 10.41 -2.04
C ARG A 38 -20.34 11.74 -2.77
N GLY A 39 -20.27 11.74 -4.11
CA GLY A 39 -20.11 12.93 -4.94
C GLY A 39 -18.66 13.29 -5.29
N PHE A 40 -17.69 12.47 -4.93
CA PHE A 40 -16.28 12.70 -5.28
C PHE A 40 -15.94 12.15 -6.67
N LYS A 41 -14.96 12.77 -7.33
CA LYS A 41 -14.40 12.23 -8.57
C LYS A 41 -13.51 11.03 -8.25
N PRO A 42 -13.45 10.01 -9.13
CA PRO A 42 -12.56 8.87 -8.94
C PRO A 42 -11.10 9.24 -8.64
N ALA A 43 -10.58 10.25 -9.34
CA ALA A 43 -9.22 10.73 -9.15
C ALA A 43 -8.99 11.34 -7.75
N GLU A 44 -9.98 12.05 -7.21
CA GLU A 44 -9.90 12.65 -5.86
C GLU A 44 -9.85 11.56 -4.79
N VAL A 45 -10.68 10.53 -4.94
CA VAL A 45 -10.71 9.38 -4.03
C VAL A 45 -9.40 8.58 -4.11
N ALA A 46 -8.90 8.34 -5.32
CA ALA A 46 -7.63 7.64 -5.53
C ALA A 46 -6.44 8.41 -4.91
N MET A 47 -6.41 9.73 -5.09
CA MET A 47 -5.39 10.60 -4.51
C MET A 47 -5.43 10.58 -2.98
N ALA A 48 -6.61 10.73 -2.37
CA ALA A 48 -6.76 10.67 -0.92
C ALA A 48 -6.31 9.32 -0.32
N ILE A 49 -6.55 8.21 -1.04
CA ILE A 49 -6.08 6.89 -0.63
C ILE A 49 -4.56 6.77 -0.76
N ALA A 50 -3.98 7.31 -1.83
CA ALA A 50 -2.54 7.31 -2.04
C ALA A 50 -1.81 8.10 -0.95
N ASP A 51 -2.30 9.30 -0.61
CA ASP A 51 -1.74 10.13 0.46
C ASP A 51 -1.78 9.38 1.81
N ALA A 52 -2.92 8.78 2.15
CA ALA A 52 -3.07 8.00 3.38
C ALA A 52 -2.17 6.74 3.41
N ALA A 53 -1.93 6.11 2.25
CA ALA A 53 -1.04 4.98 2.14
C ALA A 53 0.43 5.39 2.32
N ASP A 54 0.84 6.53 1.77
CA ASP A 54 2.18 7.10 1.95
C ASP A 54 2.44 7.42 3.43
N ASP A 55 1.49 8.05 4.12
CA ASP A 55 1.59 8.31 5.57
C ASP A 55 1.79 7.01 6.37
N MET A 56 1.01 5.97 6.06
CA MET A 56 1.13 4.68 6.73
C MET A 56 2.49 4.01 6.48
N ILE A 57 3.04 4.13 5.26
CA ILE A 57 4.37 3.61 4.94
C ILE A 57 5.44 4.33 5.77
N LEU A 58 5.36 5.65 5.87
CA LEU A 58 6.29 6.46 6.66
C LEU A 58 6.22 6.10 8.15
N GLU A 59 5.02 5.94 8.71
CA GLU A 59 4.84 5.51 10.09
C GLU A 59 5.40 4.10 10.35
N LEU A 60 5.18 3.16 9.43
CA LEU A 60 5.71 1.81 9.56
C LEU A 60 7.24 1.80 9.47
N ALA A 61 7.82 2.58 8.56
CA ALA A 61 9.26 2.74 8.45
C ALA A 61 9.86 3.32 9.75
N ALA A 62 9.26 4.38 10.29
CA ALA A 62 9.70 4.99 11.54
C ALA A 62 9.66 4.02 12.74
N LYS A 63 8.61 3.18 12.83
CA LYS A 63 8.49 2.16 13.88
C LYS A 63 9.57 1.10 13.79
N LEU A 64 9.96 0.70 12.57
CA LEU A 64 11.03 -0.27 12.33
C LEU A 64 12.41 0.31 12.70
N ASP A 65 12.63 1.60 12.46
CA ASP A 65 13.88 2.29 12.81
C ASP A 65 14.03 2.49 14.33
N THR A 66 12.94 2.73 15.07
CA THR A 66 12.97 2.88 16.53
C THR A 66 13.11 1.58 17.32
N ALA A 67 12.98 0.42 16.67
CA ALA A 67 13.10 -0.89 17.30
C ALA A 67 14.56 -1.40 17.36
N HIS A 68 15.54 -0.54 17.05
CA HIS A 68 16.96 -0.88 16.96
C HIS A 68 17.82 -0.15 18.00
#